data_AF-E2SP22-F1
#
_entry.id   AF-E2SP22-F1
#
_cell.length_a   1.000
_cell.length_b   1.000
_cell.length_c   1.000
_cell.angle_alpha   90.00
_cell.angle_beta   90.00
_cell.angle_gamma   90.00
#
_symmetry.space_group_name_H-M   'P 1'
#
loop_
_entity.id
_entity.type
_entity.pdbx_description
1 polymer ?
#
loop_
_entity_poly.entity_id
_entity_poly.type
_entity_poly.pdbx_seq_one_letter_code
_entity_poly.pdbx_strand_id
1 'polypeptide(L)'
;MLGRNIKKLRTEYEISQRRLADYMHIKEEQLQEWEQEKSFPNDEQLDRLATLFQVSVSELCDADESSNKQKRSSQLLRIKKKKAESEKRKTKKKTKRKTRHKTDYKTKRKLL
;
A
#
# COMPACT_ATOMS: atom_id res chain seq x y z
N MET A 1 -14.75 19.70 -11.45
CA MET A 1 -14.52 19.54 -10.00
C MET A 1 -13.92 18.16 -9.67
N LEU A 2 -14.56 17.06 -10.08
CA LEU A 2 -14.11 15.69 -9.75
C LEU A 2 -12.65 15.39 -10.10
N GLY A 3 -12.20 15.69 -11.32
CA GLY A 3 -10.83 15.39 -11.77
C GLY A 3 -9.76 16.06 -10.92
N ARG A 4 -9.99 17.32 -10.57
CA ARG A 4 -9.12 18.08 -9.65
C ARG A 4 -9.08 17.46 -8.26
N ASN A 5 -10.20 16.96 -7.77
CA ASN A 5 -10.29 16.30 -6.46
C ASN A 5 -9.54 14.97 -6.43
N ILE A 6 -9.65 14.15 -7.48
CA ILE A 6 -8.88 12.91 -7.62
C ILE A 6 -7.38 13.21 -7.56
N LYS A 7 -6.93 14.22 -8.32
CA LYS A 7 -5.51 14.65 -8.32
C LYS A 7 -5.08 15.12 -6.93
N LYS A 8 -5.89 15.94 -6.26
CA LYS A 8 -5.63 16.46 -4.91
C LYS A 8 -5.47 15.32 -3.90
N LEU A 9 -6.43 14.40 -3.82
CA LEU A 9 -6.38 13.24 -2.94
C LEU A 9 -5.19 12.34 -3.26
N ARG A 10 -4.91 12.11 -4.54
CA ARG A 10 -3.73 11.33 -4.97
C ARG A 10 -2.43 11.98 -4.45
N THR A 11 -2.30 13.30 -4.57
CA THR A 11 -1.11 14.03 -4.07
C THR A 11 -1.02 14.05 -2.55
N GLU A 12 -2.15 14.17 -1.84
CA GLU A 12 -2.18 14.12 -0.37
C GLU A 12 -1.73 12.76 0.17
N TYR A 13 -2.00 11.69 -0.59
CA TYR A 13 -1.57 10.33 -0.27
C TYR A 13 -0.17 9.99 -0.82
N GLU A 14 0.49 10.90 -1.52
CA GLU A 14 1.81 10.71 -2.14
C GLU A 14 1.84 9.50 -3.11
N ILE A 15 0.75 9.29 -3.85
CA ILE A 15 0.62 8.20 -4.83
C ILE A 15 0.91 8.75 -6.23
N SER A 16 1.68 8.04 -7.06
CA SER A 16 1.86 8.42 -8.48
C SER A 16 0.65 8.04 -9.32
N GLN A 17 0.46 8.67 -10.48
CA GLN A 17 -0.65 8.33 -11.39
C GLN A 17 -0.62 6.84 -11.75
N ARG A 18 0.52 6.35 -12.25
CA ARG A 18 0.76 4.92 -12.46
C ARG A 18 0.33 4.02 -11.30
N ARG A 19 0.75 4.33 -10.06
CA ARG A 19 0.40 3.49 -8.89
C ARG A 19 -1.09 3.48 -8.61
N LEU A 20 -1.76 4.62 -8.72
CA LEU A 20 -3.21 4.68 -8.50
C LEU A 20 -3.95 3.92 -9.61
N ALA A 21 -3.50 4.04 -10.86
CA ALA A 21 -4.05 3.29 -11.99
C ALA A 21 -3.89 1.77 -11.78
N ASP A 22 -2.71 1.32 -11.32
CA ASP A 22 -2.46 -0.08 -10.97
C ASP A 22 -3.42 -0.59 -9.88
N TYR A 23 -3.67 0.21 -8.82
CA TYR A 23 -4.64 -0.14 -7.76
C TYR A 23 -6.08 -0.22 -8.26
N MET A 24 -6.42 0.63 -9.21
CA MET A 24 -7.76 0.68 -9.81
C MET A 24 -7.94 -0.32 -10.95
N HIS A 25 -6.87 -1.01 -11.36
CA HIS A 25 -6.86 -1.89 -12.54
C HIS A 25 -7.29 -1.18 -13.83
N ILE A 26 -6.89 0.08 -13.97
CA ILE A 26 -7.13 0.89 -15.16
C ILE A 26 -5.81 1.28 -15.80
N LYS A 27 -5.89 1.84 -17.01
CA LYS A 27 -4.73 2.42 -17.69
C LYS A 27 -4.34 3.76 -17.06
N GLU A 28 -3.04 4.07 -17.05
CA GLU A 28 -2.55 5.36 -16.54
C GLU A 28 -3.11 6.53 -17.37
N GLU A 29 -3.27 6.35 -18.67
CA GLU A 29 -3.87 7.34 -19.56
C GLU A 29 -5.31 7.66 -19.17
N GLN A 30 -6.09 6.65 -18.76
CA GLN A 30 -7.47 6.82 -18.32
C GLN A 30 -7.54 7.62 -17.02
N LEU A 31 -6.64 7.34 -16.07
CA LEU A 31 -6.55 8.15 -14.84
C LEU A 31 -6.14 9.60 -15.15
N GLN A 32 -5.21 9.80 -16.09
CA GLN A 32 -4.80 11.13 -16.53
C GLN A 32 -5.97 11.90 -17.16
N GLU A 33 -6.79 11.25 -17.98
CA GLU A 33 -7.99 11.84 -18.57
C GLU A 33 -9.00 12.27 -17.50
N TRP A 34 -9.20 11.45 -16.45
CA TRP A 34 -10.04 11.84 -15.33
C TRP A 34 -9.51 13.05 -14.59
N GLU A 35 -8.21 13.08 -14.28
CA GLU A 35 -7.58 14.23 -13.61
C GLU A 35 -7.63 15.51 -14.46
N GLN A 36 -7.71 15.37 -15.79
CA GLN A 36 -7.84 16.47 -16.75
C GLN A 36 -9.30 16.83 -17.09
N GLU A 37 -10.28 16.20 -16.43
CA GLU A 37 -11.72 16.40 -16.70
C GLU A 37 -12.12 16.07 -18.16
N LYS A 38 -11.33 15.24 -18.86
CA LYS A 38 -11.62 14.80 -20.24
C LYS A 38 -12.58 13.62 -20.30
N SER A 39 -12.58 12.80 -19.26
CA SER A 39 -13.43 11.62 -19.12
C SER A 39 -13.84 11.48 -17.66
N PHE A 40 -14.88 10.70 -17.42
CA PHE A 40 -15.41 10.45 -16.08
C PHE A 40 -15.30 8.98 -15.70
N PRO A 41 -14.98 8.68 -14.44
CA PRO A 41 -15.10 7.32 -13.92
C PRO A 41 -16.57 6.89 -13.91
N ASN A 42 -16.80 5.59 -14.10
CA ASN A 42 -18.13 5.00 -13.90
C ASN A 42 -18.46 4.83 -12.41
N ASP A 43 -19.69 4.42 -12.11
CA ASP A 43 -20.18 4.27 -10.73
C ASP A 43 -19.30 3.32 -9.89
N GLU A 44 -18.88 2.19 -10.48
CA GLU A 44 -18.01 1.23 -9.80
C GLU A 44 -16.62 1.82 -9.49
N GLN A 45 -16.07 2.61 -10.40
CA GLN A 45 -14.78 3.28 -10.24
C GLN A 45 -14.86 4.39 -9.20
N LEU A 46 -15.99 5.12 -9.15
CA LEU A 46 -16.26 6.11 -8.11
C LEU A 46 -16.31 5.45 -6.72
N ASP A 47 -17.01 4.33 -6.57
CA ASP A 47 -17.07 3.58 -5.31
C ASP A 47 -15.69 3.08 -4.87
N ARG A 48 -14.87 2.62 -5.83
CA ARG A 48 -13.49 2.21 -5.55
C ARG A 48 -12.62 3.38 -5.12
N LEU A 49 -12.71 4.54 -5.78
CA LEU A 49 -11.99 5.76 -5.40
C LEU A 49 -12.40 6.22 -3.99
N ALA A 50 -13.70 6.29 -3.73
CA ALA A 50 -14.27 6.62 -2.43
C ALA A 50 -13.75 5.69 -1.33
N THR A 51 -13.74 4.37 -1.59
CA THR A 51 -13.19 3.37 -0.66
C THR A 51 -11.69 3.52 -0.44
N LEU A 52 -10.92 3.70 -1.52
CA LEU A 52 -9.45 3.83 -1.46
C LEU A 52 -9.03 5.07 -0.67
N PHE A 53 -9.72 6.18 -0.91
CA PHE A 53 -9.49 7.41 -0.18
C PHE A 53 -10.26 7.45 1.15
N GLN A 54 -11.13 6.51 1.50
CA GLN A 54 -11.96 6.59 2.71
C GLN A 54 -12.74 7.91 2.81
N VAL A 55 -13.37 8.29 1.71
CA VAL A 55 -14.30 9.42 1.59
C VAL A 55 -15.61 8.93 0.98
N SER A 56 -16.69 9.66 1.11
CA SER A 56 -17.92 9.39 0.38
C SER A 56 -17.83 9.85 -1.09
N VAL A 57 -18.68 9.30 -1.96
CA VAL A 57 -18.74 9.71 -3.37
C VAL A 57 -19.14 11.19 -3.51
N SER A 58 -20.04 11.70 -2.66
CA SER A 58 -20.37 13.13 -2.62
C SER A 58 -19.14 13.96 -2.22
N GLU A 59 -18.41 13.59 -1.17
CA GLU A 59 -17.16 14.29 -0.81
C GLU A 59 -16.09 14.20 -1.91
N LEU A 60 -16.07 13.14 -2.71
CA LEU A 60 -15.17 13.02 -3.85
C LEU A 60 -15.53 14.02 -4.97
N CYS A 61 -16.83 14.27 -5.18
CA CYS A 61 -17.34 15.21 -6.18
C CYS A 61 -17.30 16.67 -5.71
N ASP A 62 -17.64 16.90 -4.43
CA ASP A 62 -17.91 18.21 -3.81
C ASP A 62 -16.73 18.76 -3.01
N ALA A 63 -15.49 18.29 -3.22
CA ALA A 63 -14.32 18.69 -2.42
C ALA A 63 -13.83 20.15 -2.64
N ASP A 64 -14.72 21.04 -3.04
CA ASP A 64 -14.52 22.48 -2.92
C ASP A 64 -14.61 22.87 -1.45
N GLU A 65 -13.51 23.44 -0.97
CA GLU A 65 -13.36 24.18 0.29
C GLU A 65 -13.53 23.37 1.59
N SER A 66 -12.40 23.23 2.31
CA SER A 66 -12.32 23.00 3.77
C SER A 66 -12.29 21.54 4.28
N SER A 67 -11.35 21.26 5.20
CA SER A 67 -11.57 20.33 6.33
C SER A 67 -11.42 18.80 6.16
N ASN A 68 -10.21 18.24 5.99
CA ASN A 68 -9.97 16.88 6.56
C ASN A 68 -8.52 16.48 6.91
N LYS A 69 -7.59 17.43 7.01
CA LYS A 69 -6.15 17.16 7.23
C LYS A 69 -5.85 16.45 8.57
N GLN A 70 -6.78 16.47 9.53
CA GLN A 70 -6.50 16.14 10.93
C GLN A 70 -6.84 14.70 11.35
N LYS A 71 -7.75 13.99 10.67
CA LYS A 71 -8.16 12.63 11.08
C LYS A 71 -7.29 11.50 10.48
N ARG A 72 -6.74 11.69 9.28
CA ARG A 72 -6.09 10.62 8.48
C ARG A 72 -4.68 10.21 8.95
N SER A 73 -3.93 11.13 9.56
CA SER A 73 -2.56 10.87 10.05
C SER A 73 -2.50 9.73 11.07
N SER A 74 -3.52 9.61 11.91
CA SER A 74 -3.62 8.56 12.93
C SER A 74 -3.84 7.15 12.35
N GLN A 75 -4.54 7.05 11.21
CA GLN A 75 -4.95 5.78 10.60
C GLN A 75 -3.85 5.20 9.69
N LEU A 76 -3.13 6.05 8.94
CA LEU A 76 -2.00 5.62 8.10
C LEU A 76 -0.83 5.04 8.93
N LEU A 77 -0.55 5.62 10.10
CA LEU A 77 0.49 5.12 11.01
C LEU A 77 0.20 3.70 11.52
N ARG A 78 -1.08 3.34 11.72
CA ARG A 78 -1.48 1.97 12.11
C ARG A 78 -1.23 0.95 10.99
N ILE A 79 -1.44 1.33 9.73
CA ILE A 79 -1.23 0.42 8.60
C ILE A 79 0.27 0.19 8.34
N LYS A 80 1.11 1.24 8.44
CA LYS A 80 2.58 1.12 8.33
C LYS A 80 3.17 0.18 9.40
N LYS A 81 2.68 0.23 10.64
CA LYS A 81 3.12 -0.68 11.73
C LYS A 81 2.80 -2.16 11.43
N LYS A 82 1.62 -2.47 10.87
CA LYS A 82 1.23 -3.87 10.58
C LYS A 82 2.01 -4.52 9.42
N LYS A 83 2.42 -3.76 8.40
CA LYS A 83 3.25 -4.29 7.29
C LYS A 83 4.70 -4.56 7.71
N ALA A 84 5.29 -3.73 8.58
CA ALA A 84 6.66 -3.94 9.06
C ALA A 84 6.81 -5.21 9.94
N GLU A 85 5.73 -5.66 10.57
CA GLU A 85 5.74 -6.85 11.43
C GLU A 85 5.61 -8.17 10.62
N SER A 86 4.95 -8.14 9.46
CA SER A 86 4.78 -9.33 8.61
C SER A 86 6.01 -9.66 7.77
N GLU A 87 6.83 -8.67 7.39
CA GLU A 87 8.10 -8.91 6.68
C GLU A 87 9.18 -9.52 7.58
N LYS A 88 9.27 -9.10 8.86
CA LYS A 88 10.20 -9.71 9.85
C LYS A 88 9.92 -11.19 10.10
N ARG A 89 8.69 -11.66 9.85
CA ARG A 89 8.31 -13.08 10.01
C ARG A 89 8.78 -13.97 8.86
N LYS A 90 9.03 -13.42 7.65
CA LYS A 90 9.49 -14.21 6.48
C LYS A 90 11.00 -14.50 6.50
N THR A 91 11.82 -13.66 7.13
CA THR A 91 13.29 -13.83 7.18
C THR A 91 13.76 -14.89 8.18
N LYS A 92 13.00 -15.18 9.24
CA LYS A 92 13.37 -16.19 10.26
C LYS A 92 13.15 -17.65 9.84
N LYS A 93 12.39 -17.95 8.78
CA LYS A 93 12.03 -19.35 8.42
C LYS A 93 13.07 -20.03 7.51
N LYS A 94 14.01 -19.28 6.90
CA LYS A 94 15.03 -19.82 5.98
C LYS A 94 16.27 -20.40 6.69
N THR A 95 16.56 -20.00 7.93
CA THR A 95 17.79 -20.39 8.65
C THR A 95 17.69 -21.68 9.48
N LYS A 96 16.55 -22.37 9.51
CA LYS A 96 16.33 -23.53 10.41
C LYS A 96 16.40 -24.91 9.74
N ARG A 97 16.88 -25.02 8.50
CA ARG A 97 17.02 -26.29 7.76
C ARG A 97 18.47 -26.52 7.31
N LYS A 98 19.40 -26.80 8.25
CA LYS A 98 20.67 -27.51 8.02
C LYS A 98 21.30 -27.88 9.36
N THR A 99 20.83 -28.96 9.95
CA THR A 99 21.57 -29.73 10.96
C THR A 99 21.49 -31.21 10.58
N ARG A 100 22.54 -31.96 10.92
CA ARG A 100 22.90 -33.36 10.56
C ARG A 100 23.87 -33.41 9.37
N HIS A 101 25.06 -34.00 9.44
CA HIS A 101 25.84 -34.69 10.47
C HIS A 101 27.30 -34.63 9.99
N LYS A 102 28.28 -34.56 10.90
CA LYS A 102 29.53 -35.28 10.68
C LYS A 102 30.03 -35.81 12.01
N THR A 103 30.15 -37.13 12.03
CA THR A 103 30.36 -38.02 13.15
C THR A 103 31.80 -37.93 13.67
N ASP A 104 31.88 -37.94 14.99
CA ASP A 104 33.08 -38.05 15.82
C ASP A 104 33.74 -39.42 15.61
N TYR A 105 35.02 -39.45 15.22
CA TYR A 105 35.82 -40.68 15.24
C TYR A 105 36.93 -40.54 16.30
N LYS A 106 36.57 -40.92 17.52
CA LYS A 106 37.25 -41.95 18.32
C LYS A 106 38.79 -41.93 18.32
N THR A 107 39.32 -41.33 19.40
CA THR A 107 40.21 -42.00 20.38
C THR A 107 41.60 -42.51 19.96
N LYS A 108 42.64 -41.93 20.58
CA LYS A 108 43.72 -42.67 21.29
C LYS A 108 44.32 -41.75 22.37
N ARG A 109 43.95 -41.97 23.64
CA ARG A 109 44.77 -42.57 24.74
C ARG A 109 46.08 -41.78 24.99
N LYS A 110 46.22 -40.98 26.05
CA LYS A 110 46.21 -41.18 27.53
C LYS A 110 47.66 -41.01 28.03
N LEU A 111 47.83 -40.09 28.97
CA LEU A 111 49.02 -39.83 29.77
C LEU A 111 49.72 -41.10 30.27
N LEU A 112 51.04 -41.14 30.12
CA LEU A 112 52.04 -41.15 31.19
C LEU A 112 53.38 -40.68 30.61
#